data_AF-A0A9X1XMV7-F1
#
_entry.id   AF-A0A9X1XMV7-F1
#
_cell.length_a   1.000
_cell.length_b   1.000
_cell.length_c   1.000
_cell.angle_alpha   90.00
_cell.angle_beta   90.00
_cell.angle_gamma   90.00
#
_symmetry.space_group_name_H-M   'P 1'
#
loop_
_entity.id
_entity.type
_entity.pdbx_description
1 polymer ?
#
loop_
_entity_poly.entity_id
_entity_poly.type
_entity_poly.pdbx_seq_one_letter_code
_entity_poly.pdbx_strand_id
1 'polypeptide(L)'
;MTMENSTDSVQQSVSLLDCDELRFVAKATIQSQHASNYITVLCRHFARKVDAKWDETNGIVNFPVGVTSMNANVEENELTFVCASMSAEQLEHQKSIISQHMDTYSRREQLDIKWRAV
;
A
#
# COMPACT_ATOMS: atom_id res chain seq x y z
N MET A 1 -39.58 -31.90 -25.40
CA MET A 1 -38.26 -32.57 -25.42
C MET A 1 -37.45 -31.86 -26.48
N THR A 2 -36.65 -30.82 -26.23
CA THR A 2 -35.79 -30.36 -25.12
C THR A 2 -35.98 -28.83 -25.01
N MET A 3 -36.52 -28.33 -23.91
CA MET A 3 -35.81 -27.77 -22.74
C MET A 3 -34.85 -26.59 -23.01
N GLU A 4 -35.43 -25.40 -22.92
CA GLU A 4 -35.01 -24.19 -22.16
C GLU A 4 -33.56 -23.72 -22.25
N ASN A 5 -33.35 -22.75 -23.14
CA ASN A 5 -32.19 -21.89 -23.18
C ASN A 5 -32.45 -20.72 -22.20
N SER A 6 -31.94 -20.80 -20.96
CA SER A 6 -32.05 -19.72 -19.96
C SER A 6 -31.02 -19.88 -18.83
N THR A 7 -29.94 -19.11 -18.92
CA THR A 7 -29.37 -18.33 -17.79
C THR A 7 -28.41 -17.35 -18.47
N ASP A 8 -28.82 -16.15 -18.85
CA ASP A 8 -29.08 -15.00 -17.97
C ASP A 8 -27.85 -14.64 -17.10
N SER A 9 -27.21 -13.55 -17.49
CA SER A 9 -26.58 -12.54 -16.64
C SER A 9 -25.87 -13.02 -15.37
N VAL A 10 -24.55 -13.17 -15.44
CA VAL A 10 -23.68 -12.90 -14.29
C VAL A 10 -22.87 -11.64 -14.57
N GLN A 11 -23.58 -10.50 -14.58
CA GLN A 11 -23.01 -9.18 -14.29
C GLN A 11 -23.32 -8.84 -12.83
N GLN A 12 -22.49 -9.31 -11.89
CA GLN A 12 -22.27 -8.78 -10.53
C GLN A 12 -21.31 -9.77 -9.85
N SER A 13 -20.10 -9.41 -9.43
CA SER A 13 -19.82 -8.42 -8.41
C SER A 13 -18.38 -7.89 -8.54
N VAL A 14 -18.22 -6.63 -8.91
CA VAL A 14 -17.03 -5.86 -8.54
C VAL A 14 -17.22 -5.39 -7.09
N SER A 15 -16.12 -5.37 -6.34
CA SER A 15 -15.92 -4.78 -5.00
C SER A 15 -16.53 -5.52 -3.81
N LEU A 16 -15.67 -6.19 -3.05
CA LEU A 16 -15.20 -5.73 -1.74
C LEU A 16 -13.94 -6.55 -1.45
N LEU A 17 -12.77 -5.90 -1.47
CA LEU A 17 -11.68 -6.38 -0.63
C LEU A 17 -12.26 -6.27 0.78
N ASP A 18 -12.73 -7.40 1.32
CA ASP A 18 -13.09 -7.48 2.72
C ASP A 18 -11.83 -7.11 3.49
N CYS A 19 -11.77 -5.88 4.00
CA CYS A 19 -10.64 -5.41 4.81
C CYS A 19 -10.38 -6.33 6.02
N ASP A 20 -11.34 -7.21 6.35
CA ASP A 20 -11.29 -8.25 7.38
C ASP A 20 -10.45 -9.49 6.98
N GLU A 21 -10.01 -9.61 5.71
CA GLU A 21 -9.13 -10.70 5.24
C GLU A 21 -7.65 -10.29 5.06
N LEU A 22 -7.28 -9.03 5.36
CA LEU A 22 -5.89 -8.57 5.32
C LEU A 22 -5.10 -9.08 6.54
N ARG A 23 -4.91 -10.40 6.63
CA ARG A 23 -4.33 -11.09 7.78
C ARG A 23 -2.80 -11.01 7.84
N PHE A 24 -2.14 -10.65 6.74
CA PHE A 24 -0.68 -10.55 6.69
C PHE A 24 -0.28 -9.08 6.76
N VAL A 25 0.38 -8.71 7.84
CA VAL A 25 0.81 -7.33 8.08
C VAL A 25 2.32 -7.27 8.25
N ALA A 26 2.94 -6.27 7.61
CA ALA A 26 4.32 -5.91 7.86
C ALA A 26 4.46 -4.41 8.10
N LYS A 27 5.35 -4.05 9.02
CA LYS A 27 5.73 -2.68 9.33
C LYS A 27 7.19 -2.45 8.98
N ALA A 28 7.49 -1.29 8.42
CA ALA A 28 8.84 -0.77 8.32
C ALA A 28 8.89 0.65 8.86
N THR A 29 10.03 1.04 9.37
CA THR A 29 10.26 2.37 9.94
C THR A 29 11.60 2.86 9.47
N ILE A 30 11.65 4.11 9.01
CA ILE A 30 12.86 4.78 8.57
C ILE A 30 13.00 6.13 9.26
N GLN A 31 14.25 6.56 9.39
CA GLN A 31 14.60 7.85 9.98
C GLN A 31 14.95 8.80 8.83
N SER A 32 14.18 9.88 8.70
CA SER A 32 14.40 10.94 7.74
C SER A 32 13.70 12.24 8.16
N GLN A 33 14.46 13.34 8.09
CA GLN A 33 13.95 14.71 8.19
C GLN A 33 12.99 15.10 7.05
N HIS A 34 12.82 14.24 6.04
CA HIS A 34 11.97 14.45 4.88
C HIS A 34 10.76 13.50 4.84
N ALA A 35 10.41 12.87 5.97
CA ALA A 35 9.30 11.91 6.10
C ALA A 35 7.99 12.38 5.41
N SER A 36 7.52 13.59 5.73
CA SER A 36 6.31 14.19 5.12
C SER A 36 6.42 14.38 3.61
N ASN A 37 7.61 14.75 3.11
CA ASN A 37 7.83 14.93 1.68
C ASN A 37 7.74 13.58 0.94
N TYR A 38 8.26 12.51 1.54
CA TYR A 38 8.17 11.17 0.96
C TYR A 38 6.72 10.69 0.84
N ILE A 39 5.89 10.89 1.87
CA ILE A 39 4.46 10.58 1.81
C ILE A 39 3.82 11.27 0.61
N THR A 40 4.02 12.58 0.50
CA THR A 40 3.40 13.38 -0.56
C THR A 40 3.85 12.92 -1.96
N VAL A 41 5.13 12.62 -2.14
CA VAL A 41 5.67 12.18 -3.44
C VAL A 41 5.18 10.78 -3.81
N LEU A 42 5.23 9.84 -2.86
CA LEU A 42 4.77 8.46 -3.06
C LEU A 42 3.29 8.40 -3.37
N CYS A 43 2.44 9.01 -2.52
CA CYS A 43 1.00 8.98 -2.70
C CYS A 43 0.58 9.64 -4.01
N ARG A 44 1.18 10.78 -4.37
CA ARG A 44 0.93 11.43 -5.67
C ARG A 44 1.39 10.61 -6.86
N HIS A 45 2.48 9.84 -6.71
CA HIS A 45 2.92 8.91 -7.75
C HIS A 45 1.90 7.78 -7.93
N PHE A 46 1.50 7.13 -6.83
CA PHE A 46 0.58 6.01 -6.84
C PHE A 46 -0.84 6.41 -7.26
N ALA A 47 -1.28 7.62 -6.92
CA ALA A 47 -2.58 8.20 -7.31
C ALA A 47 -2.84 8.22 -8.83
N ARG A 48 -1.79 8.04 -9.65
CA ARG A 48 -1.92 7.91 -11.10
C ARG A 48 -2.49 6.56 -11.54
N LYS A 49 -2.35 5.52 -10.72
CA LYS A 49 -2.71 4.13 -11.07
C LYS A 49 -3.70 3.50 -10.09
N VAL A 50 -3.66 3.91 -8.82
CA VAL A 50 -4.45 3.32 -7.74
C VAL A 50 -5.05 4.41 -6.86
N ASP A 51 -6.06 4.06 -6.05
CA ASP A 51 -6.63 5.01 -5.09
C ASP A 51 -5.62 5.31 -3.98
N ALA A 52 -5.37 6.60 -3.77
CA ALA A 52 -4.43 7.08 -2.77
C ALA A 52 -4.94 8.38 -2.16
N LYS A 53 -4.87 8.46 -0.83
CA LYS A 53 -5.24 9.63 -0.04
C LYS A 53 -4.08 9.99 0.85
N TRP A 54 -3.76 11.27 0.96
CA TRP A 54 -2.69 11.72 1.84
C TRP A 54 -2.92 13.14 2.32
N ASP A 55 -2.31 13.45 3.45
CA ASP A 55 -2.13 14.78 3.99
C ASP A 55 -0.63 15.03 4.24
N GLU A 56 -0.29 16.02 5.07
CA GLU A 56 1.09 16.39 5.39
C GLU A 56 1.87 15.32 6.17
N THR A 57 1.19 14.46 6.93
CA THR A 57 1.79 13.48 7.83
C THR A 57 1.27 12.06 7.67
N ASN A 58 0.16 11.86 6.96
CA ASN A 58 -0.46 10.56 6.76
C ASN A 58 -0.67 10.28 5.28
N GLY A 59 -0.55 9.01 4.91
CA GLY A 59 -0.87 8.53 3.57
C GLY A 59 -1.50 7.15 3.63
N ILE A 60 -2.47 6.89 2.76
CA ILE A 60 -3.09 5.58 2.56
C ILE A 60 -3.14 5.33 1.06
N VAL A 61 -2.67 4.16 0.65
CA VAL A 61 -2.66 3.73 -0.75
C VAL A 61 -3.31 2.35 -0.83
N ASN A 62 -4.36 2.24 -1.64
CA ASN A 62 -5.12 1.02 -1.86
C ASN A 62 -4.63 0.34 -3.12
N PHE A 63 -3.71 -0.60 -2.98
CA PHE A 63 -3.25 -1.44 -4.09
C PHE A 63 -4.24 -2.59 -4.34
N PRO A 64 -4.28 -3.14 -5.57
CA PRO A 64 -5.07 -4.36 -5.84
C PRO A 64 -4.66 -5.56 -4.98
N VAL A 65 -3.42 -5.56 -4.47
CA VAL A 65 -2.83 -6.64 -3.67
C VAL A 65 -2.91 -6.39 -2.15
N GLY A 66 -3.40 -5.23 -1.71
CA GLY A 66 -3.44 -4.87 -0.29
C GLY A 66 -3.41 -3.36 -0.04
N VAL A 67 -3.35 -2.97 1.22
CA VAL A 67 -3.40 -1.56 1.65
C VAL A 67 -2.08 -1.18 2.31
N THR A 68 -1.50 -0.05 1.93
CA THR A 68 -0.35 0.54 2.61
C THR A 68 -0.79 1.83 3.29
N SER A 69 -0.61 1.89 4.60
CA SER A 69 -0.66 3.14 5.36
C SER A 69 0.75 3.65 5.67
N MET A 70 0.90 4.96 5.66
CA MET A 70 2.12 5.71 5.92
C MET A 70 1.83 6.77 6.97
N ASN A 71 2.73 6.91 7.94
CA ASN A 71 2.64 7.94 8.96
C ASN A 71 4.04 8.52 9.23
N ALA A 72 4.14 9.84 9.09
CA ALA A 72 5.31 10.62 9.38
C ALA A 72 5.18 11.25 10.76
N ASN A 73 6.13 10.96 11.64
CA ASN A 73 6.34 11.68 12.88
C ASN A 73 7.41 12.77 12.63
N VAL A 74 6.96 14.01 12.52
CA VAL A 74 7.84 15.15 12.21
C VAL A 74 8.79 15.47 13.38
N GLU A 75 8.35 15.28 14.63
CA GLU A 75 9.18 15.55 15.80
C GLU A 75 10.34 14.56 15.91
N GLU A 76 10.06 13.29 15.64
CA GLU A 76 11.02 12.19 15.68
C GLU A 76 11.76 11.98 14.35
N ASN A 77 11.48 12.79 13.32
CA ASN A 77 11.99 12.62 11.95
C ASN A 77 11.84 11.17 11.47
N GLU A 78 10.67 10.58 11.68
CA GLU A 78 10.43 9.16 11.43
C GLU A 78 9.30 9.00 10.40
N LEU A 79 9.46 8.04 9.47
CA LEU A 79 8.38 7.58 8.59
C LEU A 79 8.15 6.10 8.83
N THR A 80 6.92 5.77 9.22
CA THR A 80 6.44 4.40 9.38
C THR A 80 5.55 4.01 8.20
N PHE A 81 5.82 2.83 7.64
CA PHE A 81 4.99 2.14 6.66
C PHE A 81 4.34 0.93 7.32
N VAL A 82 3.06 0.71 7.06
CA VAL A 82 2.35 -0.52 7.42
C VAL A 82 1.66 -1.02 6.16
N CYS A 83 2.01 -2.22 5.74
CA CYS A 83 1.42 -2.91 4.60
C CYS A 83 0.59 -4.08 5.12
N ALA A 84 -0.65 -4.20 4.63
CA ALA A 84 -1.56 -5.28 4.96
C ALA A 84 -2.08 -5.92 3.66
N SER A 85 -2.02 -7.25 3.58
CA SER A 85 -2.40 -8.03 2.40
C SER A 85 -3.10 -9.34 2.79
N MET A 86 -3.74 -10.00 1.83
CA MET A 86 -4.50 -11.24 2.07
C MET A 86 -3.60 -12.48 2.16
N SER A 87 -2.39 -12.43 1.60
CA SER A 87 -1.41 -13.52 1.64
C SER A 87 0.00 -13.00 1.86
N ALA A 88 0.91 -13.86 2.32
CA ALA A 88 2.33 -13.52 2.46
C ALA A 88 2.97 -13.15 1.11
N GLU A 89 2.58 -13.81 0.02
CA GLU A 89 3.10 -13.52 -1.32
C GLU A 89 2.70 -12.10 -1.79
N GLN A 90 1.43 -11.74 -1.58
CA GLN A 90 0.94 -10.40 -1.89
C GLN A 90 1.62 -9.34 -1.03
N LEU A 91 1.87 -9.64 0.25
CA LEU A 91 2.60 -8.74 1.15
C LEU A 91 4.04 -8.53 0.68
N GLU A 92 4.76 -9.58 0.29
CA GLU A 92 6.12 -9.45 -0.25
C GLU A 92 6.15 -8.64 -1.55
N HIS A 93 5.16 -8.85 -2.45
CA HIS A 93 5.04 -8.04 -3.66
C HIS A 93 4.79 -6.56 -3.31
N GLN A 94 3.89 -6.27 -2.38
CA GLN A 94 3.58 -4.92 -1.93
C GLN A 94 4.80 -4.23 -1.29
N LYS A 95 5.54 -4.94 -0.43
CA LYS A 95 6.81 -4.45 0.15
C LYS A 95 7.83 -4.08 -0.93
N SER A 96 7.99 -4.95 -1.94
CA SER A 96 8.90 -4.71 -3.06
C SER A 96 8.54 -3.45 -3.86
N ILE A 97 7.24 -3.23 -4.13
CA ILE A 97 6.77 -2.00 -4.77
C ILE A 97 7.19 -0.78 -3.94
N ILE A 98 6.91 -0.76 -2.64
CA ILE A 98 7.27 0.38 -1.78
C ILE A 98 8.79 0.60 -1.75
N SER A 99 9.58 -0.45 -1.55
CA SER A 99 11.04 -0.37 -1.52
C SER A 99 11.63 0.19 -2.83
N GLN A 100 11.17 -0.28 -3.99
CA GLN A 100 11.66 0.22 -5.29
C GLN A 100 11.37 1.71 -5.51
N HIS A 101 10.19 2.18 -5.09
CA HIS A 101 9.83 3.59 -5.22
C HIS A 101 10.64 4.44 -4.24
N MET A 102 10.84 3.96 -3.02
CA MET A 102 11.70 4.63 -2.05
C MET A 102 13.13 4.77 -2.55
N ASP A 103 13.76 3.70 -3.05
CA ASP A 103 15.11 3.75 -3.64
C ASP A 103 15.22 4.78 -4.77
N THR A 104 14.14 4.94 -5.54
CA THR A 104 14.05 5.92 -6.62
C THR A 104 13.97 7.35 -6.10
N TYR A 105 13.27 7.60 -5.00
CA TYR A 105 13.03 8.94 -4.45
C TYR A 105 14.05 9.37 -3.40
N SER A 106 14.68 8.44 -2.69
CA SER A 106 15.69 8.69 -1.68
C SER A 106 17.11 8.55 -2.23
N ARG A 107 17.35 8.75 -3.53
CA ARG A 107 18.71 8.64 -4.11
C ARG A 107 19.77 9.52 -3.42
N ARG A 108 19.34 10.58 -2.72
CA ARG A 108 20.21 11.49 -1.96
C ARG A 108 20.37 11.09 -0.49
N GLU A 109 19.62 10.09 -0.02
CA GLU A 109 19.54 9.65 1.37
C GLU A 109 19.49 8.10 1.42
N GLN A 110 20.52 7.47 1.96
CA GLN A 110 20.51 6.01 2.11
C GLN A 110 19.54 5.60 3.21
N LEU A 111 18.32 5.22 2.81
CA LEU A 111 17.27 4.75 3.71
C LEU A 111 17.26 3.22 3.70
N ASP A 112 17.47 2.62 4.87
CA ASP A 112 17.40 1.17 5.04
C ASP A 112 16.01 0.77 5.52
N ILE A 113 15.16 0.31 4.59
CA ILE A 113 13.78 -0.09 4.88
C ILE A 113 13.78 -1.52 5.42
N LYS A 114 13.75 -1.65 6.75
CA LYS A 114 13.65 -2.95 7.43
C LYS A 114 12.22 -3.30 7.77
N TRP A 115 11.65 -4.20 6.98
CA TRP A 115 10.33 -4.76 7.22
C TRP A 115 10.33 -5.80 8.35
N ARG A 116 9.29 -5.78 9.17
CA ARG A 116 9.03 -6.76 10.23
C ARG A 116 7.56 -7.17 10.15
N ALA A 117 7.26 -8.46 10.31
CA ALA A 117 5.89 -8.92 10.50
C ALA A 117 5.35 -8.34 11.83
N VAL A 118 4.06 -8.02 11.85
CA VAL A 118 3.35 -7.47 13.02
C VAL A 118 2.26 -8.44 13.46
#